data_AF-A0A949YNS7-F1
#
_entry.id   AF-A0A949YNS7-F1
#
_cell.length_a   1.000
_cell.length_b   1.000
_cell.length_c   1.000
_cell.angle_alpha   90.00
_cell.angle_beta   90.00
_cell.angle_gamma   90.00
#
_symmetry.space_group_name_H-M   'P 1'
#
loop_
_entity.id
_entity.type
_entity.pdbx_description
1 polymer ?
#
loop_
_entity_poly.entity_id
_entity_poly.type
_entity_poly.pdbx_seq_one_letter_code
_entity_poly.pdbx_strand_id
1 'polypeptide(L)'
;MSEMPSHFETVCPKCLVGLRVPLSYSGCNVLCKYCEHKFRVFGPDHLVTPSHERSRLDEQYHQAREELESARSEIRVLQARLSELLGLHDQLKADHLEAIEAQRSGLGAEFQAELEAQRSRHAEQIAEHHARAEANAHLVERLKAEILTIAQSRSALDANLEAAREEIADLRAKLADTESTESTKRSMSSLLEGMGIRLH
;
A
#
# COMPACT_ATOMS: atom_id res chain seq x y z
N MET A 1 -6.99 -11.03 103.42
CA MET A 1 -7.29 -9.82 102.62
C MET A 1 -6.03 -9.00 102.62
N SER A 2 -5.28 -8.99 101.51
CA SER A 2 -4.05 -8.21 101.43
C SER A 2 -4.44 -6.75 101.17
N GLU A 3 -4.27 -5.91 102.19
CA GLU A 3 -4.44 -4.46 102.07
C GLU A 3 -3.55 -3.96 100.94
N MET A 4 -4.15 -3.36 99.90
CA MET A 4 -3.35 -2.65 98.89
C MET A 4 -2.69 -1.46 99.58
N PRO A 5 -1.35 -1.33 99.51
CA PRO A 5 -0.66 -0.20 100.12
C PRO A 5 -1.23 1.08 99.51
N SER A 6 -1.72 2.02 100.33
CA SER A 6 -2.33 3.27 99.85
C SER A 6 -1.28 4.35 99.49
N HIS A 7 -0.01 4.06 99.73
CA HIS A 7 1.11 4.98 99.57
C HIS A 7 2.31 4.25 98.96
N PHE A 8 3.17 4.99 98.26
CA PHE A 8 4.46 4.52 97.78
C PHE A 8 5.59 5.39 98.35
N GLU A 9 6.80 4.82 98.39
CA GLU A 9 7.99 5.53 98.83
C GLU A 9 8.73 6.10 97.62
N THR A 10 9.20 7.34 97.76
CA THR A 10 9.99 8.04 96.74
C THR A 10 11.05 8.89 97.43
N VAL A 11 12.15 9.18 96.75
CA VAL A 11 13.28 9.93 97.32
C VAL A 11 13.29 11.33 96.72
N CYS A 12 13.44 12.35 97.55
CA CYS A 12 13.61 13.71 97.04
C CYS A 12 14.94 13.83 96.29
N PRO A 13 14.97 14.31 95.03
CA PRO A 13 16.21 14.38 94.25
C PRO A 13 17.22 15.41 94.76
N LYS A 14 16.77 16.37 95.60
CA LYS A 14 17.64 17.46 96.11
C LYS A 14 18.29 17.13 97.45
N CYS A 15 17.52 16.61 98.40
CA CYS A 15 18.01 16.34 99.76
C CYS A 15 18.14 14.84 100.08
N LEU A 16 17.77 13.96 99.13
CA LEU A 16 17.85 12.50 99.24
C LEU A 16 17.05 11.88 100.39
N VAL A 17 16.12 12.64 100.99
CA VAL A 17 15.24 12.11 102.05
C VAL A 17 14.09 11.30 101.44
N GLY A 18 13.81 10.15 102.06
CA GLY A 18 12.65 9.31 101.74
C GLY A 18 11.32 9.98 102.11
N LEU A 19 10.38 9.98 101.19
CA LEU A 19 9.05 10.54 101.30
C LEU A 19 8.01 9.46 101.03
N ARG A 20 6.99 9.40 101.87
CA ARG A 20 5.83 8.53 101.68
C ARG A 20 4.72 9.34 101.03
N VAL A 21 4.36 9.00 99.80
CA VAL A 21 3.42 9.75 98.97
C VAL A 21 2.20 8.87 98.67
N PRO A 22 0.95 9.39 98.78
CA PRO A 22 -0.23 8.61 98.42
C PRO A 22 -0.22 8.22 96.95
N LEU A 23 -0.71 7.03 96.61
CA LEU A 23 -0.73 6.54 95.22
C LEU A 23 -1.50 7.45 94.25
N SER A 24 -2.51 8.17 94.74
CA SER A 24 -3.27 9.16 93.95
C SER A 24 -2.42 10.32 93.41
N TYR A 25 -1.23 10.56 93.97
CA TYR A 25 -0.28 11.58 93.52
C TYR A 25 0.75 11.06 92.51
N SER A 26 0.65 9.80 92.08
CA SER A 26 1.47 9.25 91.00
C SER A 26 1.30 10.08 89.72
N GLY A 27 2.41 10.51 89.12
CA GLY A 27 2.43 11.37 87.93
C GLY A 27 2.23 12.87 88.22
N CYS A 28 1.97 13.27 89.47
CA CYS A 28 1.82 14.67 89.88
C CYS A 28 3.15 15.28 90.40
N ASN A 29 3.20 16.61 90.46
CA ASN A 29 4.29 17.33 91.12
C ASN A 29 4.02 17.45 92.62
N VAL A 30 4.97 17.03 93.45
CA VAL A 30 4.91 17.16 94.91
C VAL A 30 6.05 18.05 95.42
N LEU A 31 5.85 18.65 96.59
CA LEU A 31 6.87 19.45 97.29
C LEU A 31 7.52 18.61 98.38
N CYS A 32 8.85 18.61 98.46
CA CYS A 32 9.57 17.97 99.54
C CYS A 32 9.32 18.75 100.85
N LYS A 33 8.79 18.09 101.89
CA LYS A 33 8.57 18.72 103.19
C LYS A 33 9.85 19.15 103.93
N TYR A 34 11.03 18.71 103.47
CA TYR A 34 12.31 18.97 104.14
C TYR A 34 13.16 20.06 103.47
N CYS A 35 13.06 20.22 102.15
CA CYS A 35 13.86 21.22 101.41
C CYS A 35 13.02 22.07 100.43
N GLU A 36 11.70 21.90 100.46
CA GLU A 36 10.69 22.60 99.66
C GLU A 36 10.87 22.47 98.13
N HIS A 37 11.73 21.56 97.67
CA HIS A 37 11.93 21.33 96.26
C HIS A 37 10.70 20.65 95.64
N LYS A 38 10.20 21.22 94.54
CA LYS A 38 9.09 20.67 93.74
C LYS A 38 9.63 19.70 92.70
N PHE A 39 9.16 18.46 92.70
CA PHE A 39 9.55 17.45 91.73
C PHE A 39 8.39 16.52 91.40
N ARG A 40 8.46 15.84 90.26
CA ARG A 40 7.44 14.89 89.80
C ARG A 40 7.71 13.50 90.38
N VAL A 41 6.68 12.87 90.94
CA VAL A 41 6.77 11.52 91.49
C VAL A 41 6.04 10.54 90.60
N PHE A 42 6.62 9.34 90.45
CA PHE A 42 6.01 8.25 89.69
C PHE A 42 5.80 7.09 90.64
N GLY A 43 4.55 6.67 90.78
CA GLY A 43 4.20 5.48 91.53
C GLY A 43 4.61 4.21 90.76
N PRO A 44 4.62 3.06 91.45
CA PRO A 44 5.07 1.78 90.88
C PRO A 44 4.29 1.33 89.63
N ASP A 45 3.04 1.79 89.44
CA ASP A 45 2.20 1.44 88.28
C ASP A 45 2.53 2.22 86.99
N HIS A 46 3.34 3.28 87.07
CA HIS A 46 3.77 4.06 85.90
C HIS A 46 5.08 3.58 85.27
N LEU A 47 5.59 2.44 85.71
CA LEU A 47 6.66 1.74 85.02
C LEU A 47 6.08 0.96 83.83
N VAL A 48 5.50 1.67 82.84
CA VAL A 48 5.52 1.12 81.48
C VAL A 48 7.00 1.03 81.14
N THR A 49 7.54 -0.19 81.20
CA THR A 49 8.97 -0.39 81.01
C THR A 49 9.31 0.09 79.59
N PRO A 50 10.23 1.06 79.42
CA PRO A 50 10.68 1.52 78.11
C PRO A 50 11.16 0.36 77.20
N SER A 51 11.43 -0.81 77.80
CA SER A 51 11.80 -2.05 77.13
C SER A 51 10.71 -2.61 76.20
N HIS A 52 9.42 -2.56 76.57
CA HIS A 52 8.36 -3.15 75.75
C HIS A 52 8.01 -2.28 74.53
N GLU A 53 7.98 -0.95 74.71
CA GLU A 53 7.78 -0.01 73.60
C GLU A 53 8.94 -0.05 72.61
N ARG A 54 10.19 -0.13 73.11
CA ARG A 54 11.38 -0.33 72.26
C ARG A 54 11.31 -1.65 71.49
N SER A 55 10.96 -2.75 72.15
CA SER A 55 10.84 -4.07 71.49
C SER A 55 9.79 -4.05 70.37
N ARG A 56 8.65 -3.40 70.56
CA ARG A 56 7.61 -3.26 69.52
C ARG A 56 8.07 -2.38 68.35
N LEU A 57 8.78 -1.29 68.64
CA LEU A 57 9.35 -0.41 67.60
C LEU A 57 10.45 -1.12 66.81
N ASP A 58 11.29 -1.92 67.48
CA ASP A 58 12.33 -2.72 66.84
C ASP A 58 11.70 -3.76 65.90
N GLU A 59 10.65 -4.46 66.35
CA GLU A 59 9.91 -5.41 65.51
C GLU A 59 9.23 -4.73 64.31
N GLN A 60 8.61 -3.56 64.50
CA GLN A 60 8.04 -2.78 63.40
C GLN A 60 9.11 -2.30 62.40
N TYR A 61 10.28 -1.90 62.89
CA TYR A 61 11.40 -1.49 62.03
C TYR A 61 11.96 -2.67 61.23
N HIS A 62 12.07 -3.84 61.85
CA HIS A 62 12.49 -5.07 61.16
C HIS A 62 11.50 -5.46 60.05
N GLN A 63 10.19 -5.46 60.34
CA GLN A 63 9.16 -5.73 59.34
C GLN A 63 9.20 -4.74 58.17
N ALA A 64 9.25 -3.44 58.46
CA ALA A 64 9.34 -2.40 57.42
C ALA A 64 10.61 -2.53 56.56
N ARG A 65 11.72 -2.98 57.15
CA ARG A 65 12.97 -3.24 56.42
C ARG A 65 12.85 -4.44 55.48
N GLU A 66 12.20 -5.51 55.93
CA GLU A 66 11.96 -6.69 55.10
C GLU A 66 11.03 -6.36 53.93
N GLU A 67 9.94 -5.64 54.19
CA GLU A 67 9.01 -5.15 53.15
C GLU A 67 9.74 -4.27 52.12
N LEU A 68 10.61 -3.36 52.58
CA LEU A 68 11.38 -2.51 51.69
C LEU A 68 12.35 -3.31 50.82
N GLU A 69 12.99 -4.35 51.37
CA GLU A 69 13.90 -5.21 50.59
C GLU A 69 13.11 -6.08 49.60
N SER A 70 11.94 -6.59 49.99
CA SER A 70 11.03 -7.30 49.08
C SER A 70 10.61 -6.40 47.92
N ALA A 71 10.10 -5.21 48.20
CA ALA A 71 9.68 -4.25 47.19
C ALA A 71 10.85 -3.83 46.27
N ARG A 72 12.06 -3.67 46.82
CA ARG A 72 13.26 -3.41 46.01
C ARG A 72 13.58 -4.58 45.08
N SER A 73 13.46 -5.81 45.56
CA SER A 73 13.67 -7.00 44.72
C SER A 73 12.64 -7.09 43.60
N GLU A 74 11.38 -6.80 43.89
CA GLU A 74 10.28 -6.76 42.91
C GLU A 74 10.52 -5.67 41.85
N ILE A 75 10.93 -4.47 42.27
CA ILE A 75 11.28 -3.38 41.34
C ILE A 75 12.41 -3.82 40.40
N ARG A 76 13.45 -4.50 40.90
CA ARG A 76 14.55 -4.99 40.04
C ARG A 76 14.04 -6.00 39.01
N VAL A 77 13.15 -6.92 39.40
CA VAL A 77 12.57 -7.91 38.49
C VAL A 77 11.69 -7.23 37.43
N LEU A 78 10.82 -6.31 37.84
CA LEU A 78 9.97 -5.56 36.91
C LEU A 78 10.79 -4.70 35.94
N GLN A 79 11.88 -4.08 36.40
CA GLN A 79 12.80 -3.34 35.55
C GLN A 79 13.46 -4.24 34.50
N ALA A 80 13.90 -5.43 34.90
CA ALA A 80 14.46 -6.41 33.95
C ALA A 80 13.42 -6.90 32.94
N ARG A 81 12.17 -7.09 33.36
CA ARG A 81 11.09 -7.48 32.44
C ARG A 81 10.73 -6.35 31.48
N LEU A 82 10.73 -5.10 31.95
CA LEU A 82 10.47 -3.95 31.10
C LEU A 82 11.56 -3.77 30.03
N SER A 83 12.84 -3.93 30.38
CA SER A 83 13.93 -3.85 29.41
C SER A 83 13.85 -4.97 28.37
N GLU A 84 13.49 -6.19 28.78
CA GLU A 84 13.24 -7.31 27.87
C GLU A 84 12.10 -7.01 26.89
N LEU A 85 10.96 -6.53 27.39
CA LEU A 85 9.79 -6.21 26.55
C LEU A 85 10.08 -5.06 25.58
N LEU A 86 10.85 -4.04 26.00
CA LEU A 86 11.29 -2.97 25.11
C LEU A 86 12.19 -3.49 24.01
N GLY A 87 13.13 -4.39 24.33
CA GLY A 87 13.98 -5.05 23.33
C GLY A 87 13.16 -5.86 22.31
N LEU A 88 12.18 -6.64 22.77
CA LEU A 88 11.29 -7.40 21.89
C LEU A 88 10.43 -6.49 21.01
N HIS A 89 9.93 -5.38 21.56
CA HIS A 89 9.17 -4.40 20.80
C HIS A 89 10.02 -3.79 19.68
N ASP A 90 11.25 -3.37 19.99
CA ASP A 90 12.12 -2.74 19.01
C ASP A 90 12.55 -3.73 17.92
N GLN A 91 12.78 -5.00 18.28
CA GLN A 91 13.04 -6.06 17.31
C GLN A 91 11.83 -6.29 16.40
N LEU A 92 10.64 -6.48 16.97
CA LEU A 92 9.42 -6.72 16.19
C LEU A 92 9.14 -5.53 15.24
N LYS A 93 9.38 -4.32 15.71
CA LYS A 93 9.23 -3.11 14.90
C LYS A 93 10.24 -3.08 13.74
N ALA A 94 11.50 -3.43 13.99
CA ALA A 94 12.52 -3.51 12.95
C ALA A 94 12.16 -4.58 11.90
N ASP A 95 11.81 -5.79 12.34
CA ASP A 95 11.42 -6.90 11.47
C ASP A 95 10.20 -6.53 10.61
N HIS A 96 9.21 -5.86 11.20
CA HIS A 96 8.01 -5.44 10.48
C HIS A 96 8.30 -4.36 9.43
N LEU A 97 9.17 -3.40 9.75
CA LEU A 97 9.59 -2.39 8.78
C LEU A 97 10.35 -3.02 7.62
N GLU A 98 11.29 -3.92 7.90
CA GLU A 98 12.04 -4.64 6.87
C GLU A 98 11.11 -5.46 5.98
N ALA A 99 10.13 -6.16 6.55
CA ALA A 99 9.14 -6.92 5.79
C ALA A 99 8.29 -6.02 4.87
N ILE A 100 7.82 -4.86 5.38
CA ILE A 100 7.06 -3.90 4.57
C ILE A 100 7.92 -3.33 3.44
N GLU A 101 9.19 -3.00 3.72
CA GLU A 101 10.09 -2.47 2.71
C GLU A 101 10.42 -3.51 1.63
N ALA A 102 10.67 -4.75 2.03
CA ALA A 102 10.85 -5.87 1.11
C ALA A 102 9.61 -6.05 0.23
N GLN A 103 8.40 -6.08 0.81
CA GLN A 103 7.16 -6.20 0.06
C GLN A 103 6.94 -5.03 -0.90
N ARG A 104 7.17 -3.80 -0.45
CA ARG A 104 7.07 -2.59 -1.29
C ARG A 104 8.03 -2.66 -2.46
N SER A 105 9.28 -3.07 -2.22
CA SER A 105 10.29 -3.19 -3.27
C SER A 105 9.94 -4.30 -4.28
N GLY A 106 9.45 -5.44 -3.80
CA GLY A 106 8.99 -6.55 -4.64
C GLY A 106 7.82 -6.15 -5.53
N LEU A 107 6.75 -5.61 -4.96
CA LEU A 107 5.59 -5.13 -5.72
C LEU A 107 5.98 -4.01 -6.70
N GLY A 108 6.89 -3.12 -6.32
CA GLY A 108 7.41 -2.07 -7.21
C GLY A 108 8.14 -2.65 -8.42
N ALA A 109 8.98 -3.67 -8.22
CA ALA A 109 9.70 -4.35 -9.29
C ALA A 109 8.75 -5.13 -10.21
N GLU A 110 7.78 -5.86 -9.65
CA GLU A 110 6.78 -6.60 -10.42
C GLU A 110 5.94 -5.67 -11.29
N PHE A 111 5.45 -4.57 -10.72
CA PHE A 111 4.67 -3.59 -11.47
C PHE A 111 5.47 -2.95 -12.60
N GLN A 112 6.74 -2.59 -12.34
CA GLN A 112 7.62 -2.01 -13.33
C GLN A 112 7.89 -2.99 -14.49
N ALA A 113 8.16 -4.26 -14.17
CA ALA A 113 8.39 -5.30 -15.17
C ALA A 113 7.16 -5.54 -16.05
N GLU A 114 5.96 -5.57 -15.46
CA GLU A 114 4.71 -5.73 -16.22
C GLU A 114 4.45 -4.51 -17.12
N LEU A 115 4.72 -3.30 -16.63
CA LEU A 115 4.54 -2.07 -17.42
C LEU A 115 5.51 -2.01 -18.59
N GLU A 116 6.76 -2.44 -18.41
CA GLU A 116 7.75 -2.58 -19.48
C GLU A 116 7.37 -3.66 -20.49
N ALA A 117 6.85 -4.80 -20.03
CA ALA A 117 6.34 -5.85 -20.90
C ALA A 117 5.13 -5.37 -21.73
N GLN A 118 4.18 -4.66 -21.12
CA GLN A 118 3.05 -4.06 -21.83
C GLN A 118 3.49 -3.03 -22.86
N ARG A 119 4.41 -2.13 -22.51
CA ARG A 119 4.96 -1.15 -23.46
C ARG A 119 5.64 -1.82 -24.64
N SER A 120 6.38 -2.90 -24.41
CA SER A 120 7.04 -3.68 -25.46
C SER A 120 6.02 -4.33 -26.39
N ARG A 121 4.99 -4.99 -25.84
CA ARG A 121 3.89 -5.58 -26.61
C ARG A 121 3.16 -4.54 -27.47
N HIS A 122 2.88 -3.36 -26.91
CA HIS A 122 2.24 -2.28 -27.67
C HIS A 122 3.15 -1.70 -28.76
N ALA A 123 4.45 -1.56 -28.50
CA ALA A 123 5.41 -1.12 -29.51
C ALA A 123 5.47 -2.09 -30.70
N GLU A 124 5.48 -3.40 -30.43
CA GLU A 124 5.42 -4.44 -31.45
C GLU A 124 4.12 -4.38 -32.27
N GLN A 125 2.96 -4.23 -31.60
CA GLN A 125 1.68 -4.07 -32.28
C GLN A 125 1.64 -2.84 -33.19
N ILE A 126 2.17 -1.71 -32.72
CA ILE A 126 2.26 -0.48 -33.52
C ILE A 126 3.14 -0.72 -34.76
N ALA A 127 4.31 -1.35 -34.59
CA ALA A 127 5.21 -1.66 -35.70
C ALA A 127 4.55 -2.59 -36.73
N GLU A 128 3.82 -3.62 -36.27
CA GLU A 128 3.08 -4.52 -37.14
C GLU A 128 1.96 -3.79 -37.91
N HIS A 129 1.17 -2.96 -37.23
CA HIS A 129 0.14 -2.16 -37.88
C HIS A 129 0.72 -1.19 -38.90
N HIS A 130 1.88 -0.59 -38.61
CA HIS A 130 2.58 0.28 -39.56
C HIS A 130 3.03 -0.48 -40.81
N ALA A 131 3.68 -1.63 -40.64
CA ALA A 131 4.13 -2.47 -41.75
C ALA A 131 2.95 -2.94 -42.62
N ARG A 132 1.81 -3.30 -42.00
CA ARG A 132 0.57 -3.64 -42.73
C ARG A 132 0.02 -2.43 -43.50
N ALA A 133 0.04 -1.24 -42.92
CA ALA A 133 -0.42 -0.03 -43.58
C ALA A 133 0.44 0.32 -44.80
N GLU A 134 1.76 0.20 -44.70
CA GLU A 134 2.70 0.39 -45.81
C GLU A 134 2.47 -0.63 -46.93
N ALA A 135 2.33 -1.91 -46.59
CA ALA A 135 2.04 -2.97 -47.57
C ALA A 135 0.72 -2.70 -48.32
N ASN A 136 -0.31 -2.26 -47.59
CA ASN A 136 -1.59 -1.88 -48.18
C ASN A 136 -1.46 -0.65 -49.08
N ALA A 137 -0.69 0.36 -48.68
CA ALA A 137 -0.44 1.54 -49.52
C ALA A 137 0.25 1.14 -50.84
N HIS A 138 1.24 0.26 -50.80
CA HIS A 138 1.88 -0.27 -51.99
C HIS A 138 0.93 -1.07 -52.88
N LEU A 139 0.05 -1.87 -52.30
CA LEU A 139 -0.97 -2.61 -53.04
C LEU A 139 -1.94 -1.65 -53.74
N VAL A 140 -2.39 -0.60 -53.06
CA VAL A 140 -3.27 0.42 -53.65
C VAL A 140 -2.61 1.10 -54.84
N GLU A 141 -1.34 1.51 -54.72
CA GLU A 141 -0.62 2.12 -55.84
C GLU A 141 -0.44 1.17 -57.02
N ARG A 142 -0.17 -0.12 -56.76
CA ARG A 142 -0.12 -1.15 -57.81
C ARG A 142 -1.45 -1.31 -58.52
N LEU A 143 -2.55 -1.45 -57.77
CA LEU A 143 -3.89 -1.59 -58.33
C LEU A 143 -4.31 -0.36 -59.14
N LYS A 144 -3.96 0.85 -58.68
CA LYS A 144 -4.17 2.08 -59.47
C LYS A 144 -3.45 2.02 -60.81
N ALA A 145 -2.18 1.60 -60.82
CA ALA A 145 -1.41 1.46 -62.06
C ALA A 145 -2.04 0.43 -63.01
N GLU A 146 -2.44 -0.74 -62.48
CA GLU A 146 -3.14 -1.78 -63.26
C GLU A 146 -4.44 -1.27 -63.87
N ILE A 147 -5.26 -0.54 -63.10
CA ILE A 147 -6.51 0.07 -63.59
C ILE A 147 -6.22 1.06 -64.72
N LEU A 148 -5.18 1.89 -64.60
CA LEU A 148 -4.79 2.82 -65.66
C LEU A 148 -4.37 2.09 -66.94
N THR A 149 -3.57 1.03 -66.82
CA THR A 149 -3.18 0.20 -67.97
C THR A 149 -4.38 -0.46 -68.63
N ILE A 150 -5.31 -1.02 -67.84
CA ILE A 150 -6.54 -1.61 -68.36
C ILE A 150 -7.39 -0.55 -69.08
N ALA A 151 -7.56 0.64 -68.49
CA ALA A 151 -8.32 1.74 -69.10
C ALA A 151 -7.72 2.17 -70.45
N GLN A 152 -6.39 2.29 -70.54
CA GLN A 152 -5.69 2.59 -71.79
C GLN A 152 -5.89 1.49 -72.83
N SER A 153 -5.73 0.22 -72.44
CA SER A 153 -5.94 -0.92 -73.34
C SER A 153 -7.38 -0.96 -73.89
N ARG A 154 -8.36 -0.65 -73.04
CA ARG A 154 -9.77 -0.56 -73.44
C ARG A 154 -10.01 0.57 -74.42
N SER A 155 -9.47 1.76 -74.18
CA SER A 155 -9.59 2.88 -75.13
C SER A 155 -8.98 2.58 -76.50
N ALA A 156 -7.87 1.84 -76.54
CA ALA A 156 -7.24 1.41 -77.79
C ALA A 156 -8.11 0.39 -78.53
N LEU A 157 -8.69 -0.57 -77.80
CA LEU A 157 -9.63 -1.54 -78.37
C LEU A 157 -10.91 -0.87 -78.88
N ASP A 158 -11.46 0.09 -78.15
CA ASP A 158 -12.64 0.86 -78.56
C ASP A 158 -12.35 1.65 -79.86
N ALA A 159 -11.17 2.29 -79.96
CA ALA A 159 -10.75 2.98 -81.18
C ALA A 159 -10.58 2.01 -82.37
N ASN A 160 -9.97 0.84 -82.15
CA ASN A 160 -9.82 -0.18 -83.19
C ASN A 160 -11.19 -0.73 -83.65
N LEU A 161 -12.15 -0.89 -82.73
CA LEU A 161 -13.50 -1.32 -83.05
C LEU A 161 -14.24 -0.29 -83.91
N GLU A 162 -14.12 1.00 -83.61
CA GLU A 162 -14.71 2.06 -84.45
C GLU A 162 -14.08 2.11 -85.85
N ALA A 163 -12.74 2.02 -85.95
CA ALA A 163 -12.06 1.96 -87.25
C ALA A 163 -12.53 0.75 -88.07
N ALA A 164 -12.68 -0.43 -87.45
CA ALA A 164 -13.19 -1.61 -88.12
C ALA A 164 -14.68 -1.46 -88.55
N ARG A 165 -15.50 -0.75 -87.77
CA ARG A 165 -16.89 -0.44 -88.13
C ARG A 165 -16.96 0.47 -89.35
N GLU A 166 -16.12 1.50 -89.40
CA GLU A 166 -16.01 2.40 -90.57
C GLU A 166 -15.56 1.64 -91.82
N GLU A 167 -14.53 0.79 -91.71
CA GLU A 167 -14.06 -0.03 -92.84
C GLU A 167 -15.15 -0.98 -93.35
N ILE A 168 -15.90 -1.64 -92.45
CA ILE A 168 -17.05 -2.46 -92.84
C ILE A 168 -18.13 -1.63 -93.55
N ALA A 169 -18.41 -0.41 -93.10
CA ALA A 169 -19.38 0.48 -93.73
C ALA A 169 -18.94 0.88 -95.15
N ASP A 170 -17.67 1.24 -95.32
CA ASP A 170 -17.07 1.56 -96.63
C ASP A 170 -17.11 0.37 -97.59
N LEU A 171 -16.75 -0.82 -97.10
CA LEU A 171 -16.79 -2.05 -97.90
C LEU A 171 -18.22 -2.38 -98.34
N ARG A 172 -19.21 -2.22 -97.46
CA ARG A 172 -20.63 -2.39 -97.81
C ARG A 172 -21.10 -1.38 -98.85
N ALA A 173 -20.68 -0.12 -98.75
CA ALA A 173 -21.01 0.90 -99.74
C ALA A 173 -20.41 0.55 -101.12
N LYS A 174 -19.14 0.16 -101.17
CA LYS A 174 -18.48 -0.31 -102.41
C LYS A 174 -19.20 -1.52 -103.00
N LEU A 175 -19.63 -2.47 -102.17
CA LEU A 175 -20.36 -3.65 -102.63
C LEU A 175 -21.69 -3.25 -103.29
N ALA A 176 -22.46 -2.37 -102.64
CA ALA A 176 -23.72 -1.86 -103.18
C ALA A 176 -23.53 -1.13 -104.52
N ASP A 177 -22.47 -0.33 -104.66
CA ASP A 177 -22.12 0.31 -105.93
C ASP A 177 -21.79 -0.73 -107.02
N THR A 178 -20.99 -1.75 -106.69
CA THR A 178 -20.68 -2.82 -107.66
C THR A 178 -21.93 -3.59 -108.09
N GLU A 179 -22.82 -3.93 -107.15
CA GLU A 179 -24.10 -4.58 -107.44
C GLU A 179 -25.00 -3.69 -108.31
N SER A 180 -25.04 -2.38 -108.06
CA SER A 180 -25.76 -1.40 -108.91
C SER A 180 -25.18 -1.35 -110.33
N THR A 181 -23.85 -1.30 -110.47
CA THR A 181 -23.21 -1.31 -111.80
C THR A 181 -23.42 -2.62 -112.55
N GLU A 182 -23.40 -3.77 -111.86
CA GLU A 182 -23.73 -5.06 -112.46
C GLU A 182 -25.18 -5.14 -112.88
N SER A 183 -26.12 -4.68 -112.04
CA SER A 183 -27.55 -4.60 -112.37
C SER A 183 -27.76 -3.73 -113.61
N THR A 184 -27.10 -2.57 -113.68
CA THR A 184 -27.12 -1.68 -114.84
C THR A 184 -26.57 -2.36 -116.10
N LYS A 185 -25.42 -3.07 -115.99
CA LYS A 185 -24.84 -3.85 -117.10
C LYS A 185 -25.74 -5.00 -117.56
N ARG A 186 -26.36 -5.74 -116.64
CA ARG A 186 -27.34 -6.80 -116.94
C ARG A 186 -28.57 -6.21 -117.63
N SER A 187 -29.07 -5.08 -117.15
CA SER A 187 -30.21 -4.37 -117.76
C SER A 187 -29.88 -3.87 -119.17
N MET A 188 -28.66 -3.35 -119.40
CA MET A 188 -28.17 -2.98 -120.74
C MET A 188 -27.96 -4.20 -121.65
N SER A 189 -27.42 -5.31 -121.16
CA SER A 189 -27.32 -6.57 -121.93
C SER A 189 -28.69 -7.12 -122.31
N SER A 190 -29.66 -7.09 -121.39
CA SER A 190 -31.05 -7.50 -121.65
C SER A 190 -31.73 -6.61 -122.71
N LEU A 191 -31.48 -5.30 -122.70
CA LEU A 191 -31.95 -4.38 -123.75
C LEU A 191 -31.30 -4.66 -125.11
N LEU A 192 -29.99 -4.95 -125.14
CA LEU A 192 -29.25 -5.25 -126.37
C LEU A 192 -29.61 -6.64 -126.96
N GLU A 193 -29.85 -7.64 -126.12
CA GLU A 193 -30.38 -8.95 -126.54
C GLU A 193 -31.81 -8.85 -127.09
N GLY A 194 -32.66 -8.01 -126.48
CA GLY A 194 -34.00 -7.70 -127.00
C GLY A 194 -33.99 -7.01 -128.37
N MET A 195 -32.88 -6.36 -128.73
CA MET A 195 -32.63 -5.76 -130.05
C MET A 195 -31.87 -6.68 -131.04
N GLY A 196 -31.53 -7.92 -130.64
CA GLY A 196 -30.94 -8.93 -131.52
C GLY A 196 -29.41 -8.86 -131.72
N ILE A 197 -28.68 -8.12 -130.89
CA ILE A 197 -27.21 -8.00 -130.99
C ILE A 197 -26.55 -8.89 -129.94
N ARG A 198 -25.89 -9.98 -130.35
CA ARG A 198 -25.05 -10.79 -129.44
C ARG A 198 -23.65 -10.19 -129.36
N LEU A 199 -23.25 -9.82 -128.15
CA LEU A 199 -21.87 -9.48 -127.83
C LEU A 199 -21.12 -10.78 -127.52
N HIS A 200 -20.12 -11.11 -128.33
CA HIS A 200 -19.14 -12.18 -128.08
C HIS A 200 -17.98 -11.68 -127.22
#